data_AF-A0A3B9BJP4-F1
#
_entry.id   AF-A0A3B9BJP4-F1
#
_cell.length_a   1.000
_cell.length_b   1.000
_cell.length_c   1.000
_cell.angle_alpha   90.00
_cell.angle_beta   90.00
_cell.angle_gamma   90.00
#
_symmetry.space_group_name_H-M   'P 1'
#
loop_
_entity.id
_entity.type
_entity.pdbx_description
1 polymer ?
#
loop_
_entity_poly.entity_id
_entity_poly.type
_entity_poly.pdbx_seq_one_letter_code
_entity_poly.pdbx_strand_id
1 'polypeptide(L)'
;MRIDIIAVGRAGRDSPETQLSETYGARSTALGAQLALGPVTIHSVEDRQSRKRNITDAERAAQEAKLLTAQIPEGALIVTLDAAGRQLSSEAFAEAL
;
A
#
# COMPACT_ATOMS: atom_id res chain seq x y z
N MET A 1 3.47 -8.45 14.49
CA MET A 1 3.39 -7.22 13.67
C MET A 1 2.41 -7.42 12.55
N ARG A 2 1.69 -6.40 12.11
CA ARG A 2 0.80 -6.44 10.92
C ARG A 2 1.39 -5.56 9.83
N ILE A 3 1.21 -5.95 8.57
CA ILE A 3 1.64 -5.16 7.40
C ILE A 3 0.40 -4.73 6.64
N ASP A 4 0.20 -3.43 6.51
CA ASP A 4 -0.86 -2.84 5.69
C ASP A 4 -0.24 -2.19 4.44
N ILE A 5 -0.63 -2.66 3.26
CA ILE A 5 -0.30 -2.01 1.98
C ILE A 5 -1.50 -1.15 1.61
N ILE A 6 -1.35 0.16 1.66
CA ILE A 6 -2.44 1.11 1.34
C ILE A 6 -2.07 1.81 0.04
N ALA A 7 -2.84 1.54 -1.02
CA ALA A 7 -2.56 2.03 -2.37
C ALA A 7 -3.72 2.86 -2.94
N VAL A 8 -3.39 3.84 -3.78
CA VAL A 8 -4.36 4.65 -4.52
C VAL A 8 -4.76 3.95 -5.81
N GLY A 9 -6.04 4.03 -6.14
CA GLY A 9 -6.61 3.44 -7.34
C GLY A 9 -7.25 2.08 -7.08
N ARG A 10 -7.94 1.55 -8.09
CA ARG A 10 -8.58 0.25 -8.02
C ARG A 10 -8.03 -0.63 -9.14
N ALA A 11 -7.32 -1.69 -8.77
CA ALA A 11 -6.92 -2.71 -9.73
C ALA A 11 -8.15 -3.46 -10.25
N GLY A 12 -8.11 -3.89 -11.51
CA GLY A 12 -9.16 -4.72 -12.10
C GLY A 12 -9.26 -6.03 -11.33
N ARG A 13 -10.48 -6.48 -11.01
CA ARG A 13 -10.70 -7.67 -10.17
C ARG A 13 -9.99 -8.92 -10.73
N ASP A 14 -10.00 -9.08 -12.05
CA ASP A 14 -9.39 -10.20 -12.75
C ASP A 14 -8.09 -9.81 -13.47
N SER A 15 -7.46 -8.70 -13.07
CA SER A 15 -6.19 -8.26 -13.66
C SER A 15 -5.02 -9.13 -13.18
N PRO A 16 -3.99 -9.37 -14.02
CA PRO A 16 -2.78 -10.07 -13.61
C PRO A 16 -2.11 -9.45 -12.38
N GLU A 17 -2.14 -8.13 -12.25
CA GLU A 17 -1.57 -7.38 -11.14
C GLU A 17 -2.29 -7.70 -9.82
N THR A 18 -3.62 -7.78 -9.83
CA THR A 18 -4.41 -8.20 -8.66
C THR A 18 -4.06 -9.62 -8.25
N GLN A 19 -4.03 -10.55 -9.22
CA GLN A 19 -3.73 -11.97 -8.93
C GLN A 19 -2.33 -12.15 -8.35
N LEU A 20 -1.33 -11.44 -8.89
CA LEU A 20 0.03 -11.45 -8.36
C LEU A 20 0.05 -10.90 -6.92
N SER A 21 -0.60 -9.76 -6.68
CA SER A 21 -0.64 -9.13 -5.37
C SER A 21 -1.30 -10.02 -4.32
N GLU A 22 -2.42 -10.64 -4.64
CA GLU A 22 -3.11 -11.58 -3.74
C GLU A 22 -2.27 -12.83 -3.48
N THR A 23 -1.66 -13.40 -4.52
CA THR A 23 -0.81 -14.59 -4.40
C THR A 23 0.38 -14.33 -3.47
N TYR A 24 1.10 -13.23 -3.67
CA TYR A 24 2.24 -12.89 -2.82
C TYR A 24 1.82 -12.42 -1.43
N GLY A 25 0.72 -11.69 -1.29
CA GLY A 25 0.16 -11.32 0.02
C GLY A 25 -0.22 -12.53 0.87
N ALA A 26 -0.86 -13.53 0.25
CA ALA A 26 -1.20 -14.79 0.92
C ALA A 26 0.05 -15.57 1.34
N ARG A 27 1.05 -15.68 0.45
CA ARG A 27 2.33 -16.33 0.76
C ARG A 27 3.07 -15.63 1.90
N SER A 28 3.16 -14.30 1.87
CA SER A 28 3.80 -13.51 2.91
C SER A 28 3.10 -13.66 4.25
N THR A 29 1.76 -13.69 4.27
CA THR A 29 0.99 -13.93 5.50
C THR A 29 1.26 -15.32 6.08
N ALA A 30 1.26 -16.35 5.23
CA ALA A 30 1.50 -17.73 5.67
C ALA A 30 2.92 -17.94 6.21
N LEU A 31 3.94 -17.43 5.49
CA LEU A 31 5.34 -17.55 5.89
C LEU A 31 5.67 -16.66 7.09
N GLY A 32 5.18 -15.41 7.06
CA GLY A 32 5.45 -14.40 8.08
C GLY A 32 4.78 -14.69 9.42
N ALA A 33 3.72 -15.51 9.47
CA ALA A 33 3.11 -15.95 10.72
C ALA A 33 4.13 -16.61 11.69
N GLN A 34 5.09 -17.38 11.16
CA GLN A 34 6.14 -18.01 11.96
C GLN A 34 7.21 -17.01 12.44
N LEU A 35 7.30 -15.85 11.80
CA LEU A 35 8.27 -14.78 12.08
C LEU A 35 7.64 -13.58 12.80
N ALA A 36 6.38 -13.70 13.24
CA ALA A 36 5.57 -12.60 13.76
C ALA A 36 5.41 -11.40 12.80
N LEU A 37 5.56 -11.63 11.49
CA LEU A 37 5.42 -10.67 10.40
C LEU A 37 4.13 -10.95 9.62
N GLY A 38 2.97 -10.64 10.20
CA GLY A 38 1.69 -10.84 9.53
C GLY A 38 0.47 -10.63 10.43
N PRO A 39 -0.72 -10.44 9.83
CA PRO A 39 -1.02 -10.65 8.41
C PRO A 39 -0.61 -9.48 7.50
N VAL A 40 -0.51 -9.76 6.19
CA VAL A 40 -0.40 -8.74 5.14
C VAL A 40 -1.80 -8.44 4.60
N THR A 41 -2.23 -7.18 4.68
CA THR A 41 -3.53 -6.73 4.17
C THR A 41 -3.32 -5.65 3.11
N ILE A 42 -4.05 -5.74 2.00
CA ILE A 42 -3.96 -4.79 0.90
C ILE A 42 -5.26 -3.97 0.87
N HIS A 43 -5.13 -2.66 1.02
CA HIS A 43 -6.20 -1.69 0.98
C HIS A 43 -6.07 -0.84 -0.28
N SER A 44 -7.19 -0.64 -0.96
CA SER A 44 -7.25 0.24 -2.13
C SER A 44 -8.18 1.41 -1.82
N VAL A 45 -7.68 2.63 -1.96
CA VAL A 45 -8.47 3.85 -1.83
C VAL A 45 -8.70 4.48 -3.19
N GLU A 46 -9.90 4.97 -3.42
CA GLU A 46 -10.29 5.55 -4.71
C GLU A 46 -11.07 6.83 -4.47
N ASP A 47 -10.56 7.95 -4.98
CA ASP A 47 -11.34 9.18 -5.04
C ASP A 47 -12.30 9.14 -6.23
N ARG A 48 -13.55 8.77 -5.94
CA ARG A 48 -14.63 8.70 -6.93
C ARG A 48 -15.13 10.08 -7.35
N GLN A 49 -14.85 11.13 -6.59
CA GLN A 49 -15.32 12.49 -6.83
C GLN A 49 -14.34 13.28 -7.71
N SER A 50 -13.04 13.15 -7.48
CA SER A 50 -12.01 13.79 -8.31
C SER A 50 -12.09 13.39 -9.78
N ARG A 51 -12.48 12.15 -10.10
CA ARG A 51 -12.66 11.68 -11.49
C ARG A 51 -13.77 12.39 -12.26
N LYS A 52 -14.72 13.03 -11.57
CA LYS A 52 -15.91 13.64 -12.18
C LYS A 52 -15.81 15.16 -12.30
N ARG A 53 -14.68 15.75 -11.90
CA ARG A 53 -14.50 17.18 -11.77
C ARG A 53 -13.17 17.57 -12.39
N ASN A 54 -13.12 18.67 -13.13
CA ASN A 54 -11.86 19.23 -13.62
C ASN A 54 -11.14 19.89 -12.45
N ILE A 55 -10.30 19.13 -11.76
CA ILE A 55 -9.42 19.60 -10.69
C ILE A 55 -7.96 19.50 -11.13
N THR A 56 -7.12 20.28 -10.48
CA THR A 56 -5.66 20.25 -10.67
C THR A 56 -5.05 18.96 -10.11
N ASP A 57 -3.84 18.62 -10.57
CA ASP A 57 -3.10 17.46 -10.05
C ASP A 57 -2.76 17.60 -8.57
N ALA A 58 -2.49 18.82 -8.10
CA ALA A 58 -2.25 19.12 -6.69
C ALA A 58 -3.49 18.86 -5.82
N GLU A 59 -4.68 19.25 -6.29
CA GLU A 59 -5.94 18.96 -5.59
C GLU A 59 -6.23 17.47 -5.56
N ARG A 60 -5.99 16.75 -6.66
CA ARG A 60 -6.16 15.29 -6.72
C ARG A 60 -5.24 14.59 -5.72
N ALA A 61 -3.95 14.95 -5.70
CA ALA A 61 -2.98 14.40 -4.76
C ALA A 61 -3.38 14.69 -3.29
N ALA A 62 -3.89 15.89 -2.99
CA ALA A 62 -4.34 16.23 -1.64
C ALA A 62 -5.58 15.42 -1.20
N GLN A 63 -6.49 15.10 -2.11
CA GLN A 63 -7.65 14.26 -1.82
C GLN A 63 -7.26 12.79 -1.60
N GLU A 64 -6.39 12.26 -2.47
CA GLU A 64 -5.86 10.90 -2.35
C GLU A 64 -5.06 10.73 -1.05
N ALA A 65 -4.24 11.73 -0.69
CA ALA A 65 -3.50 11.74 0.57
C ALA A 65 -4.44 11.61 1.78
N LYS A 66 -5.56 12.34 1.82
CA LYS A 66 -6.54 12.24 2.91
C LYS A 66 -7.11 10.84 3.03
N LEU A 67 -7.44 10.20 1.90
CA LEU A 67 -7.97 8.84 1.88
C LEU A 67 -6.92 7.81 2.34
N LEU A 68 -5.68 7.96 1.88
CA LEU A 68 -4.56 7.10 2.30
C LEU A 68 -4.31 7.21 3.80
N THR A 69 -4.13 8.43 4.31
CA THR A 69 -3.78 8.66 5.71
C THR A 69 -4.86 8.21 6.68
N ALA A 70 -6.13 8.26 6.25
CA ALA A 70 -7.25 7.77 7.07
C ALA A 70 -7.22 6.25 7.29
N GLN A 71 -6.48 5.50 6.48
CA GLN A 71 -6.31 4.04 6.64
C GLN A 71 -5.09 3.67 7.50
N ILE A 72 -4.21 4.63 7.82
CA ILE A 72 -2.99 4.38 8.58
C ILE A 72 -3.36 4.26 10.08
N PRO A 73 -3.05 3.14 10.74
CA PRO A 73 -3.27 3.01 12.18
C PRO A 73 -2.40 3.98 12.98
N GLU A 74 -2.91 4.42 14.13
CA GLU A 74 -2.13 5.23 15.06
C GLU A 74 -0.88 4.47 15.55
N GLY A 75 0.27 5.15 15.56
CA GLY A 75 1.55 4.55 15.98
C GLY A 75 2.19 3.60 14.97
N ALA A 76 1.64 3.46 13.75
CA ALA A 76 2.24 2.63 12.71
C ALA A 76 3.57 3.21 12.20
N LEU A 77 4.54 2.33 11.94
CA LEU A 77 5.70 2.68 11.13
C LEU A 77 5.22 2.90 9.68
N ILE A 78 5.46 4.10 9.14
CA ILE A 78 5.05 4.45 7.78
C ILE A 78 6.25 4.29 6.84
N VAL A 79 6.06 3.47 5.80
CA VAL A 79 7.01 3.32 4.69
C VAL A 79 6.33 3.77 3.40
N THR A 80 6.88 4.78 2.75
CA THR A 80 6.37 5.32 1.48
C THR A 80 7.21 4.85 0.31
N LEU A 81 6.56 4.46 -0.78
CA LEU A 81 7.24 4.16 -2.05
C LEU A 81 7.30 5.45 -2.88
N ASP A 82 8.50 5.99 -3.05
CA ASP A 82 8.77 7.21 -3.80
C ASP A 82 9.98 6.98 -4.73
N ALA A 83 9.89 7.47 -5.96
CA ALA A 83 10.97 7.39 -6.94
C ALA A 83 12.21 8.20 -6.52
N ALA A 84 12.04 9.24 -5.70
CA ALA A 84 13.14 10.00 -5.11
C ALA A 84 13.61 9.43 -3.75
N GLY A 85 13.07 8.28 -3.34
CA GLY A 85 13.36 7.64 -2.06
C GLY A 85 14.73 6.97 -1.97
N ARG A 86 15.00 6.38 -0.80
CA ARG A 86 16.20 5.57 -0.58
C ARG A 86 16.05 4.22 -1.28
N GLN A 87 17.00 3.87 -2.14
CA GLN A 87 17.09 2.54 -2.72
C GLN A 87 17.75 1.59 -1.72
N LEU A 88 17.06 0.50 -1.38
CA LEU A 88 17.55 -0.53 -0.46
C LEU A 88 17.70 -1.86 -1.22
N SER A 89 18.72 -2.64 -0.89
CA SER A 89 18.75 -4.06 -1.26
C SER A 89 17.71 -4.82 -0.44
N SER A 90 17.41 -6.07 -0.83
CA SER A 90 16.48 -6.93 -0.09
C SER A 90 16.93 -7.16 1.35
N GLU A 91 18.23 -7.36 1.58
CA GLU A 91 18.83 -7.57 2.90
C GLU A 91 18.73 -6.30 3.75
N ALA A 92 19.11 -5.15 3.19
CA ALA A 92 19.02 -3.87 3.88
C ALA A 92 17.58 -3.48 4.22
N PHE A 93 16.60 -3.85 3.38
CA PHE A 93 15.20 -3.67 3.68
C PHE A 93 14.74 -4.57 4.83
N ALA A 94 15.18 -5.84 4.85
CA ALA A 94 14.83 -6.78 5.92
C ALA A 94 15.39 -6.37 7.30
N GLU A 95 16.59 -5.78 7.35
CA GLU A 95 17.18 -5.25 8.59
C GLU A 95 16.49 -3.98 9.11
N ALA A 96 15.80 -3.24 8.24
CA ALA A 96 15.12 -2.00 8.59
C ALA A 96 13.69 -2.20 9.12
N LEU A 97 13.17 -3.44 9.08
CA LEU A 97 11.84 -3.84 9.53
C LEU A 97 11.85 -4.38 10.97
#